data_AF-A0A351FUW5-F1
#
_entry.id   AF-A0A351FUW5-F1
#
_cell.length_a   1.000
_cell.length_b   1.000
_cell.length_c   1.000
_cell.angle_alpha   90.00
_cell.angle_beta   90.00
_cell.angle_gamma   90.00
#
_symmetry.space_group_name_H-M   'P 1'
#
loop_
_entity.id
_entity.type
_entity.pdbx_description
1 polymer ?
#
loop_
_entity_poly.entity_id
_entity_poly.type
_entity_poly.pdbx_seq_one_letter_code
_entity_poly.pdbx_strand_id
1 'polypeptide(L)'
;MALRHSRQAELFSRKSRKRRKLKQDPADRRRLQLEGLEDRLLLTTGPQLIGIQPNDGSLLNDGDLRDVAPSDLTFRFDENAVIDTDTLGAIQLTGAGADGVLDTSDDVVVTPGFLGLGETTHEVIMRFAQPLPDDRYRIDIDGTTAGALRDVGGEVFNSGEDFSREFELDLGAQVLAIVPQPVERVGSSVSQRRDQIVIYFNDDNLDPTSAQNPDFYQLYYTGDTATNTDDQRFIPDAAVNPVVYDSVANTVTLTFSQPIDQLPVDGGGTPVGFGTFRLRIGTDEAQPLAPNALTP
;
A
#
# COMPACT_ATOMS: atom_id res chain seq x y z
N MET A 1 -28.18 -48.34 -103.59
CA MET A 1 -26.97 -47.48 -103.50
C MET A 1 -27.43 -46.11 -103.02
N ALA A 2 -27.50 -45.89 -101.70
CA ALA A 2 -26.42 -45.41 -100.82
C ALA A 2 -26.07 -43.92 -101.08
N LEU A 3 -26.03 -42.98 -100.13
CA LEU A 3 -26.15 -42.93 -98.66
C LEU A 3 -26.27 -41.44 -98.24
N ARG A 4 -27.01 -41.18 -97.14
CA ARG A 4 -26.72 -40.26 -95.99
C ARG A 4 -26.58 -38.73 -96.21
N HIS A 5 -27.49 -37.92 -95.64
CA HIS A 5 -27.45 -37.23 -94.31
C HIS A 5 -26.49 -36.01 -94.27
N SER A 6 -26.76 -34.86 -93.63
CA SER A 6 -27.88 -34.33 -92.84
C SER A 6 -27.53 -32.90 -92.34
N ARG A 7 -28.53 -31.99 -92.32
CA ARG A 7 -28.92 -30.97 -91.29
C ARG A 7 -27.83 -30.04 -90.66
N GLN A 8 -28.05 -28.78 -90.28
CA GLN A 8 -29.21 -27.96 -89.85
C GLN A 8 -28.75 -26.46 -89.88
N ALA A 9 -29.51 -25.49 -90.41
CA ALA A 9 -30.41 -24.51 -89.72
C ALA A 9 -29.76 -23.77 -88.53
N GLU A 10 -29.78 -22.44 -88.36
CA GLU A 10 -30.90 -21.47 -88.26
C GLU A 10 -30.32 -20.02 -88.45
N LEU A 11 -30.81 -19.14 -89.32
CA LEU A 11 -32.03 -18.31 -89.34
C LEU A 11 -31.94 -16.90 -88.65
N PHE A 12 -32.15 -15.88 -89.52
CA PHE A 12 -32.72 -14.52 -89.34
C PHE A 12 -31.96 -13.46 -88.50
N SER A 13 -31.49 -12.33 -89.06
CA SER A 13 -32.18 -11.19 -89.72
C SER A 13 -32.92 -10.24 -88.76
N ARG A 14 -32.43 -8.99 -88.61
CA ARG A 14 -33.13 -7.73 -88.99
C ARG A 14 -32.55 -6.44 -88.38
N LYS A 15 -32.52 -5.41 -89.25
CA LYS A 15 -32.94 -3.98 -89.10
C LYS A 15 -32.22 -3.00 -88.14
N SER A 16 -31.52 -2.04 -88.78
CA SER A 16 -31.95 -0.66 -89.07
C SER A 16 -32.84 0.13 -88.07
N ARG A 17 -32.19 1.11 -87.41
CA ARG A 17 -32.51 2.54 -87.20
C ARG A 17 -33.95 2.99 -86.87
N LYS A 18 -34.10 3.73 -85.76
CA LYS A 18 -34.81 5.03 -85.75
C LYS A 18 -34.44 5.95 -84.58
N ARG A 19 -34.58 7.25 -84.86
CA ARG A 19 -34.11 8.44 -84.15
C ARG A 19 -34.91 8.80 -82.88
N ARG A 20 -34.16 9.16 -81.83
CA ARG A 20 -34.22 10.37 -80.98
C ARG A 20 -35.59 11.03 -80.73
N LYS A 21 -36.01 11.04 -79.46
CA LYS A 21 -36.65 12.20 -78.81
C LYS A 21 -36.06 12.35 -77.40
N LEU A 22 -35.47 13.52 -77.14
CA LEU A 22 -35.07 13.94 -75.79
C LEU A 22 -36.34 14.20 -74.97
N LYS A 23 -36.47 13.51 -73.85
CA LYS A 23 -37.25 13.97 -72.70
C LYS A 23 -36.23 14.18 -71.57
N GLN A 24 -35.95 15.44 -71.28
CA GLN A 24 -35.30 15.82 -70.02
C GLN A 24 -36.36 15.65 -68.93
N ASP A 25 -36.13 14.68 -68.06
CA ASP A 25 -36.91 14.47 -66.84
C ASP A 25 -36.30 15.39 -65.75
N PRO A 26 -37.01 16.40 -65.22
CA PRO A 26 -36.45 17.34 -64.25
C PRO A 26 -36.58 16.87 -62.79
N ALA A 27 -36.66 15.55 -62.55
CA ALA A 27 -36.87 14.98 -61.22
C ALA A 27 -35.61 14.34 -60.60
N ASP A 28 -34.44 14.45 -61.23
CA ASP A 28 -33.24 13.68 -60.83
C ASP A 28 -32.04 14.54 -60.41
N ARG A 29 -32.29 15.77 -59.93
CA ARG A 29 -31.23 16.72 -59.52
C ARG A 29 -31.31 17.29 -58.11
N ARG A 30 -32.12 16.69 -57.23
CA ARG A 30 -32.03 16.95 -55.78
C ARG A 30 -32.25 15.67 -54.99
N ARG A 31 -31.43 14.65 -55.27
CA ARG A 31 -31.08 13.72 -54.20
C ARG A 31 -30.14 14.49 -53.29
N LEU A 32 -30.69 15.02 -52.20
CA LEU A 32 -29.90 15.30 -51.02
C LEU A 32 -29.16 13.99 -50.74
N GLN A 33 -27.86 13.98 -51.04
CA GLN A 33 -26.96 13.02 -50.42
C GLN A 33 -26.98 13.41 -48.95
N LEU A 34 -27.96 12.90 -48.21
CA LEU A 34 -27.74 12.65 -46.81
C LEU A 34 -26.61 11.63 -46.81
N GLU A 35 -25.38 12.13 -46.65
CA GLU A 35 -24.38 11.38 -45.90
C GLU A 35 -25.13 10.86 -44.69
N GLY A 36 -25.32 9.53 -44.63
CA GLY A 36 -25.69 8.91 -43.39
C GLY A 36 -24.60 9.34 -42.44
N LEU A 37 -24.96 10.19 -41.47
CA LEU A 37 -24.12 10.45 -40.33
C LEU A 37 -23.77 9.07 -39.81
N GLU A 38 -22.51 8.67 -39.98
CA GLU A 38 -21.94 7.53 -39.28
C GLU A 38 -22.43 7.65 -37.84
N ASP A 39 -23.14 6.61 -37.38
CA ASP A 39 -23.62 6.57 -36.02
C ASP A 39 -22.41 6.93 -35.17
N ARG A 40 -22.50 8.04 -34.45
CA ARG A 40 -21.58 8.31 -33.37
C ARG A 40 -21.86 7.22 -32.34
N LEU A 41 -21.31 6.04 -32.57
CA LEU A 41 -20.78 5.19 -31.52
C LEU A 41 -19.83 6.14 -30.79
N LEU A 42 -20.36 6.80 -29.75
CA LEU A 42 -19.55 7.22 -28.64
C LEU A 42 -18.63 6.04 -28.38
N LEU A 43 -17.33 6.23 -28.56
CA LEU A 43 -16.36 5.40 -27.87
C LEU A 43 -16.64 5.65 -26.39
N THR A 44 -17.64 4.97 -25.84
CA THR A 44 -17.78 4.85 -24.40
C THR A 44 -16.65 3.93 -24.02
N THR A 45 -15.50 4.53 -23.75
CA THR A 45 -14.46 3.88 -22.98
C THR A 45 -15.08 3.62 -21.61
N GLY A 46 -15.06 2.38 -21.14
CA GLY A 46 -15.49 2.07 -19.77
C GLY A 46 -14.65 2.81 -18.73
N PRO A 47 -14.87 2.53 -17.43
CA PRO A 47 -14.29 3.33 -16.35
C PRO A 47 -12.75 3.37 -16.45
N GLN A 48 -12.17 4.56 -16.29
CA GLN A 48 -10.72 4.78 -16.26
C GLN A 48 -10.26 5.25 -14.88
N LEU A 49 -9.18 4.67 -14.37
CA LEU A 49 -8.60 5.06 -13.08
C LEU A 49 -7.85 6.39 -13.21
N ILE A 50 -8.26 7.39 -12.45
CA ILE A 50 -7.54 8.68 -12.30
C ILE A 50 -6.44 8.54 -11.25
N GLY A 51 -6.72 7.84 -10.14
CA GLY A 51 -5.76 7.75 -9.05
C GLY A 51 -6.23 6.92 -7.87
N ILE A 52 -5.27 6.58 -7.00
CA ILE A 52 -5.50 5.87 -5.74
C ILE A 52 -4.96 6.74 -4.62
N GLN A 53 -5.80 7.05 -3.64
CA GLN A 53 -5.48 7.93 -2.53
C GLN A 53 -5.67 7.17 -1.21
N PRO A 54 -4.63 7.03 -0.36
CA PRO A 54 -4.78 6.56 1.00
C PRO A 54 -5.39 7.63 1.91
N ASN A 55 -5.76 7.24 3.12
CA ASN A 55 -6.41 8.10 4.11
C ASN A 55 -5.56 9.29 4.60
N ASP A 56 -4.24 9.27 4.38
CA ASP A 56 -3.33 10.38 4.70
C ASP A 56 -3.23 11.45 3.58
N GLY A 57 -3.89 11.21 2.44
CA GLY A 57 -4.22 12.22 1.46
C GLY A 57 -3.20 12.46 0.35
N SER A 58 -2.04 11.81 0.33
CA SER A 58 -1.15 11.86 -0.85
C SER A 58 -1.62 10.87 -1.93
N LEU A 59 -1.42 11.19 -3.21
CA LEU A 59 -1.69 10.21 -4.27
C LEU A 59 -0.63 9.10 -4.19
N LEU A 60 -1.07 7.85 -4.20
CA LEU A 60 -0.18 6.68 -4.25
C LEU A 60 0.38 6.52 -5.66
N ASN A 61 1.69 6.51 -5.82
CA ASN A 61 2.38 6.24 -7.08
C ASN A 61 3.04 4.86 -7.05
N ASP A 62 3.50 4.43 -8.22
CA ASP A 62 4.17 3.13 -8.35
C ASP A 62 5.56 3.16 -7.70
N GLY A 63 5.82 2.16 -6.85
CA GLY A 63 7.04 2.05 -6.07
C GLY A 63 7.14 3.01 -4.88
N ASP A 64 6.04 3.64 -4.47
CA ASP A 64 6.04 4.51 -3.28
C ASP A 64 6.42 3.72 -2.02
N LEU A 65 7.29 4.31 -1.19
CA LEU A 65 7.59 3.84 0.16
C LEU A 65 6.77 4.65 1.17
N ARG A 66 6.06 3.99 2.09
CA ARG A 66 5.25 4.65 3.10
C ARG A 66 5.61 4.16 4.50
N ASP A 67 5.72 5.10 5.42
CA ASP A 67 6.01 4.88 6.84
C ASP A 67 4.75 4.78 7.72
N VAL A 68 3.59 4.90 7.10
CA VAL A 68 2.29 4.82 7.77
C VAL A 68 1.39 3.86 7.02
N ALA A 69 0.91 2.84 7.73
CA ALA A 69 -0.05 1.90 7.19
C ALA A 69 -1.39 2.61 6.93
N PRO A 70 -1.93 2.55 5.70
CA PRO A 70 -3.21 3.15 5.40
C PRO A 70 -4.35 2.35 6.04
N SER A 71 -5.43 3.03 6.45
CA SER A 71 -6.67 2.38 6.91
C SER A 71 -7.61 2.02 5.77
N ASP A 72 -7.48 2.74 4.66
CA ASP A 72 -8.29 2.58 3.47
C ASP A 72 -7.57 3.16 2.25
N LEU A 73 -7.98 2.68 1.09
CA LEU A 73 -7.59 3.18 -0.23
C LEU A 73 -8.85 3.63 -0.96
N THR A 74 -8.84 4.87 -1.44
CA THR A 74 -9.88 5.43 -2.30
C THR A 74 -9.41 5.39 -3.75
N PHE A 75 -10.10 4.61 -4.58
CA PHE A 75 -9.91 4.51 -6.02
C PHE A 75 -10.83 5.52 -6.70
N ARG A 76 -10.25 6.47 -7.43
CA ARG A 76 -11.00 7.48 -8.18
C ARG A 76 -10.98 7.15 -9.66
N PHE A 77 -12.16 7.01 -10.24
CA PHE A 77 -12.38 6.83 -11.66
C PHE A 77 -12.82 8.15 -12.32
N ASP A 78 -12.85 8.17 -13.65
CA ASP A 78 -13.35 9.33 -14.40
C ASP A 78 -14.79 9.73 -14.00
N GLU A 79 -15.10 11.02 -14.11
CA GLU A 79 -16.36 11.59 -13.58
C GLU A 79 -17.63 11.02 -14.24
N ASN A 80 -17.50 10.36 -15.39
CA ASN A 80 -18.62 9.74 -16.09
C ASN A 80 -18.85 8.28 -15.68
N ALA A 81 -17.92 7.69 -14.93
CA ALA A 81 -18.02 6.34 -14.45
C ALA A 81 -19.16 6.19 -13.42
N VAL A 82 -19.99 5.18 -13.65
CA VAL A 82 -20.97 4.68 -12.67
C VAL A 82 -20.63 3.23 -12.43
N ILE A 83 -19.78 2.96 -11.45
CA ILE A 83 -19.22 1.64 -11.19
C ILE A 83 -20.32 0.64 -10.80
N ASP A 84 -20.29 -0.55 -11.40
CA ASP A 84 -21.15 -1.66 -11.01
C ASP A 84 -20.58 -2.34 -9.75
N THR A 85 -21.34 -2.23 -8.65
CA THR A 85 -20.94 -2.78 -7.35
C THR A 85 -20.79 -4.30 -7.34
N ASP A 86 -21.44 -5.00 -8.26
CA ASP A 86 -21.35 -6.46 -8.36
C ASP A 86 -19.99 -6.91 -8.97
N THR A 87 -19.22 -5.96 -9.53
CA THR A 87 -17.91 -6.23 -10.16
C THR A 87 -16.71 -5.79 -9.32
N LEU A 88 -16.92 -5.32 -8.09
CA LEU A 88 -15.82 -4.80 -7.25
C LEU A 88 -14.78 -5.86 -6.86
N GLY A 89 -15.09 -7.15 -6.95
CA GLY A 89 -14.12 -8.23 -6.76
C GLY A 89 -12.94 -8.23 -7.75
N ALA A 90 -13.03 -7.42 -8.81
CA ALA A 90 -11.95 -7.12 -9.74
C ALA A 90 -10.81 -6.30 -9.13
N ILE A 91 -11.05 -5.59 -8.02
CA ILE A 91 -10.05 -4.76 -7.33
C ILE A 91 -9.45 -5.58 -6.19
N GLN A 92 -8.17 -5.90 -6.28
CA GLN A 92 -7.46 -6.74 -5.32
C GLN A 92 -6.22 -6.03 -4.78
N LEU A 93 -5.85 -6.40 -3.56
CA LEU A 93 -4.60 -6.03 -2.92
C LEU A 93 -3.90 -7.33 -2.50
N THR A 94 -2.65 -7.49 -2.91
CA THR A 94 -1.82 -8.66 -2.61
C THR A 94 -0.57 -8.18 -1.89
N GLY A 95 -0.26 -8.76 -0.73
CA GLY A 95 1.04 -8.60 -0.07
C GLY A 95 2.00 -9.71 -0.51
N ALA A 96 3.30 -9.43 -0.55
CA ALA A 96 4.33 -10.38 -0.94
C ALA A 96 4.53 -11.49 0.09
N GLY A 97 4.14 -11.27 1.35
CA GLY A 97 4.18 -12.31 2.37
C GLY A 97 5.56 -12.45 3.02
N ALA A 98 5.97 -13.69 3.30
CA ALA A 98 7.09 -13.94 4.20
C ALA A 98 8.46 -13.77 3.54
N ASP A 99 8.55 -13.94 2.22
CA ASP A 99 9.79 -13.77 1.47
C ASP A 99 10.02 -12.35 0.92
N GLY A 100 8.99 -11.48 1.02
CA GLY A 100 9.03 -10.09 0.56
C GLY A 100 9.09 -9.94 -0.97
N VAL A 101 8.82 -11.00 -1.72
CA VAL A 101 8.85 -11.03 -3.19
C VAL A 101 7.45 -11.36 -3.72
N LEU A 102 6.88 -10.44 -4.51
CA LEU A 102 5.60 -10.65 -5.20
C LEU A 102 5.70 -11.74 -6.28
N ASP A 103 4.54 -12.31 -6.64
CA ASP A 103 4.36 -13.39 -7.61
C ASP A 103 5.00 -14.71 -7.18
N THR A 104 5.03 -14.97 -5.88
CA THR A 104 5.53 -16.21 -5.28
C THR A 104 4.37 -17.02 -4.66
N SER A 105 4.71 -18.12 -3.99
CA SER A 105 3.69 -19.02 -3.43
C SER A 105 3.13 -18.56 -2.08
N ASP A 106 3.82 -17.63 -1.42
CA ASP A 106 3.44 -17.09 -0.12
C ASP A 106 2.76 -15.72 -0.19
N ASP A 107 2.58 -15.17 -1.39
CA ASP A 107 1.70 -14.03 -1.66
C ASP A 107 0.35 -14.17 -0.95
N VAL A 108 -0.05 -13.11 -0.24
CA VAL A 108 -1.29 -13.06 0.54
C VAL A 108 -2.26 -12.07 -0.08
N VAL A 109 -3.38 -12.57 -0.62
CA VAL A 109 -4.50 -11.71 -1.03
C VAL A 109 -5.16 -11.13 0.22
N VAL A 110 -5.10 -9.81 0.36
CA VAL A 110 -5.65 -9.08 1.50
C VAL A 110 -7.16 -9.02 1.36
N THR A 111 -7.88 -9.54 2.36
CA THR A 111 -9.33 -9.43 2.42
C THR A 111 -9.73 -8.13 3.12
N PRO A 112 -10.36 -7.17 2.42
CA PRO A 112 -10.78 -5.93 3.04
C PRO A 112 -11.96 -6.14 3.99
N GLY A 113 -12.10 -5.26 4.98
CA GLY A 113 -13.27 -5.22 5.87
C GLY A 113 -14.48 -4.58 5.20
N PHE A 114 -14.25 -3.72 4.20
CA PHE A 114 -15.28 -3.14 3.35
C PHE A 114 -14.71 -2.85 1.96
N LEU A 115 -15.49 -3.16 0.93
CA LEU A 115 -15.23 -2.80 -0.46
C LEU A 115 -16.55 -2.34 -1.08
N GLY A 116 -16.64 -1.07 -1.45
CA GLY A 116 -17.89 -0.47 -1.89
C GLY A 116 -17.70 0.93 -2.45
N LEU A 117 -18.79 1.54 -2.93
CA LEU A 117 -18.76 2.93 -3.39
C LEU A 117 -18.47 3.90 -2.25
N GLY A 118 -17.80 5.01 -2.60
CA GLY A 118 -17.61 6.15 -1.73
C GLY A 118 -18.81 7.10 -1.74
N GLU A 119 -18.53 8.40 -1.67
CA GLU A 119 -19.57 9.45 -1.71
C GLU A 119 -20.16 9.63 -3.12
N THR A 120 -19.43 9.19 -4.15
CA THR A 120 -19.84 9.26 -5.55
C THR A 120 -19.84 7.89 -6.22
N THR A 121 -20.41 7.79 -7.42
CA THR A 121 -20.46 6.55 -8.21
C THR A 121 -19.16 6.22 -8.94
N HIS A 122 -18.20 7.14 -8.97
CA HIS A 122 -16.87 6.97 -9.56
C HIS A 122 -15.78 6.85 -8.48
N GLU A 123 -16.16 6.68 -7.22
CA GLU A 123 -15.25 6.42 -6.12
C GLU A 123 -15.53 5.03 -5.54
N VAL A 124 -14.49 4.22 -5.40
CA VAL A 124 -14.54 2.95 -4.68
C VAL A 124 -13.60 3.06 -3.48
N ILE A 125 -14.09 2.68 -2.31
CA ILE A 125 -13.32 2.65 -1.06
C ILE A 125 -13.07 1.20 -0.68
N MET A 126 -11.79 0.85 -0.54
CA MET A 126 -11.33 -0.38 0.08
C MET A 126 -10.85 -0.05 1.48
N ARG A 127 -11.60 -0.44 2.52
CA ARG A 127 -11.21 -0.27 3.92
C ARG A 127 -10.75 -1.58 4.50
N PHE A 128 -9.60 -1.58 5.16
CA PHE A 128 -9.00 -2.79 5.71
C PHE A 128 -9.68 -3.22 7.02
N ALA A 129 -9.81 -4.53 7.22
CA ALA A 129 -10.35 -5.09 8.46
C ALA A 129 -9.36 -4.98 9.62
N GLN A 130 -8.07 -4.95 9.30
CA GLN A 130 -6.94 -4.85 10.21
C GLN A 130 -5.88 -3.93 9.57
N PRO A 131 -5.02 -3.28 10.38
CA PRO A 131 -3.87 -2.56 9.86
C PRO A 131 -3.02 -3.48 8.97
N LEU A 132 -2.56 -2.95 7.84
CA LEU A 132 -1.62 -3.65 6.98
C LEU A 132 -0.25 -3.76 7.68
N PRO A 133 0.37 -4.94 7.77
CA PRO A 133 1.75 -5.07 8.24
C PRO A 133 2.75 -4.46 7.25
N ASP A 134 4.01 -4.32 7.70
CA ASP A 134 5.15 -4.08 6.83
C ASP A 134 5.22 -5.19 5.76
N ASP A 135 5.21 -4.79 4.49
CA ASP A 135 5.27 -5.68 3.33
C ASP A 135 5.40 -4.86 2.03
N ARG A 136 5.75 -5.54 0.94
CA ARG A 136 5.53 -5.07 -0.42
C ARG A 136 4.12 -5.45 -0.86
N TYR A 137 3.35 -4.47 -1.32
CA TYR A 137 1.99 -4.67 -1.78
C TYR A 137 1.83 -4.36 -3.27
N ARG A 138 0.95 -5.10 -3.93
CA ARG A 138 0.45 -4.83 -5.27
C ARG A 138 -1.07 -4.66 -5.26
N ILE A 139 -1.52 -3.58 -5.86
CA ILE A 139 -2.91 -3.33 -6.19
C ILE A 139 -3.13 -3.77 -7.63
N ASP A 140 -4.13 -4.61 -7.85
CA ASP A 140 -4.53 -5.07 -9.19
C ASP A 140 -6.00 -4.69 -9.46
N ILE A 141 -6.28 -4.21 -10.67
CA ILE A 141 -7.64 -4.02 -11.19
C ILE A 141 -7.76 -4.83 -12.48
N ASP A 142 -8.60 -5.87 -12.43
CA ASP A 142 -8.92 -6.70 -13.60
C ASP A 142 -9.78 -5.93 -14.60
N GLY A 143 -9.26 -5.75 -15.82
CA GLY A 143 -9.97 -5.20 -16.97
C GLY A 143 -10.27 -6.25 -18.04
N THR A 144 -9.58 -7.39 -18.03
CA THR A 144 -9.54 -8.34 -19.14
C THR A 144 -10.46 -9.55 -18.95
N THR A 145 -10.65 -10.06 -17.74
CA THR A 145 -11.33 -11.34 -17.53
C THR A 145 -12.86 -11.23 -17.48
N ALA A 146 -13.54 -12.36 -17.32
CA ALA A 146 -14.99 -12.36 -17.12
C ALA A 146 -15.42 -11.64 -15.83
N GLY A 147 -14.52 -11.56 -14.84
CA GLY A 147 -14.72 -10.86 -13.57
C GLY A 147 -14.27 -9.40 -13.59
N ALA A 148 -13.86 -8.86 -14.74
CA ALA A 148 -13.35 -7.50 -14.88
C ALA A 148 -14.30 -6.46 -14.27
N LEU A 149 -13.70 -5.36 -13.77
CA LEU A 149 -14.43 -4.21 -13.26
C LEU A 149 -15.25 -3.59 -14.40
N ARG A 150 -16.51 -3.24 -14.12
CA ARG A 150 -17.42 -2.64 -15.11
C ARG A 150 -18.13 -1.43 -14.56
N ASP A 151 -18.66 -0.63 -15.49
CA ASP A 151 -19.75 0.27 -15.18
C ASP A 151 -21.11 -0.44 -15.27
N VAL A 152 -22.17 0.24 -14.80
CA VAL A 152 -23.56 -0.24 -14.91
C VAL A 152 -24.06 -0.36 -16.35
N GLY A 153 -23.34 0.20 -17.33
CA GLY A 153 -23.59 0.03 -18.76
C GLY A 153 -23.03 -1.28 -19.31
N GLY A 154 -22.18 -1.97 -18.53
CA GLY A 154 -21.52 -3.22 -18.90
C GLY A 154 -20.16 -3.01 -19.58
N GLU A 155 -19.70 -1.77 -19.75
CA GLU A 155 -18.41 -1.46 -20.35
C GLU A 155 -17.29 -1.84 -19.39
N VAL A 156 -16.23 -2.46 -19.92
CA VAL A 156 -15.09 -2.95 -19.14
C VAL A 156 -14.13 -1.83 -18.78
N PHE A 157 -13.53 -1.95 -17.60
CA PHE A 157 -12.46 -1.08 -17.14
C PHE A 157 -11.34 -0.96 -18.17
N ASN A 158 -10.86 0.27 -18.33
CA ASN A 158 -9.69 0.62 -19.13
C ASN A 158 -9.69 0.01 -20.55
N SER A 159 -10.86 -0.07 -21.18
CA SER A 159 -11.03 -0.67 -22.52
C SER A 159 -10.53 -2.13 -22.63
N GLY A 160 -10.57 -2.88 -21.53
CA GLY A 160 -10.18 -4.28 -21.50
C GLY A 160 -8.72 -4.50 -21.15
N GLU A 161 -8.06 -3.56 -20.48
CA GLU A 161 -6.67 -3.69 -20.03
C GLU A 161 -6.60 -3.73 -18.50
N ASP A 162 -5.78 -4.62 -17.96
CA ASP A 162 -5.53 -4.71 -16.53
C ASP A 162 -4.66 -3.53 -16.05
N PHE A 163 -4.75 -3.24 -14.77
CA PHE A 163 -3.91 -2.24 -14.12
C PHE A 163 -3.26 -2.84 -12.88
N SER A 164 -1.98 -2.54 -12.69
CA SER A 164 -1.24 -2.88 -11.47
C SER A 164 -0.51 -1.66 -10.93
N ARG A 165 -0.39 -1.56 -9.60
CA ARG A 165 0.43 -0.57 -8.91
C ARG A 165 1.05 -1.16 -7.67
N GLU A 166 2.35 -1.00 -7.51
CA GLU A 166 3.07 -1.47 -6.33
C GLU A 166 3.39 -0.34 -5.36
N PHE A 167 3.44 -0.66 -4.08
CA PHE A 167 3.95 0.21 -3.02
C PHE A 167 4.52 -0.63 -1.87
N GLU A 168 5.33 -0.02 -1.03
CA GLU A 168 5.98 -0.64 0.12
C GLU A 168 5.54 0.07 1.39
N LEU A 169 5.22 -0.71 2.43
CA LEU A 169 5.00 -0.19 3.77
C LEU A 169 6.21 -0.53 4.61
N ASP A 170 6.95 0.48 5.09
CA ASP A 170 8.08 0.35 6.02
C ASP A 170 7.66 1.01 7.35
N LEU A 171 7.02 0.23 8.22
CA LEU A 171 6.33 0.77 9.41
C LEU A 171 7.29 1.07 10.58
N GLY A 172 8.58 0.79 10.38
CA GLY A 172 9.63 0.89 11.39
C GLY A 172 9.48 -0.15 12.50
N ALA A 173 10.61 -0.44 13.16
CA ALA A 173 10.63 -1.46 14.19
C ALA A 173 9.80 -1.09 15.44
N GLN A 174 9.07 -2.07 15.94
CA GLN A 174 8.23 -2.00 17.13
C GLN A 174 8.88 -2.74 18.30
N VAL A 175 8.78 -2.19 19.51
CA VAL A 175 9.23 -2.89 20.73
C VAL A 175 8.21 -3.97 21.09
N LEU A 176 8.64 -5.24 21.05
CA LEU A 176 7.83 -6.39 21.47
C LEU A 176 7.94 -6.67 22.96
N ALA A 177 9.15 -6.57 23.52
CA ALA A 177 9.38 -6.87 24.92
C ALA A 177 10.58 -6.13 25.49
N ILE A 178 10.56 -5.92 26.80
CA ILE A 178 11.68 -5.36 27.56
C ILE A 178 11.94 -6.30 28.73
N VAL A 179 13.17 -6.80 28.83
CA VAL A 179 13.63 -7.70 29.88
C VAL A 179 14.64 -6.96 30.74
N PRO A 180 14.23 -6.40 31.89
CA PRO A 180 15.16 -5.81 32.84
C PRO A 180 15.91 -6.91 33.60
N GLN A 181 17.21 -6.69 33.81
CA GLN A 181 18.12 -7.55 34.57
C GLN A 181 17.98 -9.05 34.19
N PRO A 182 18.26 -9.42 32.93
CA PRO A 182 18.03 -10.77 32.43
C PRO A 182 18.83 -11.81 33.23
N VAL A 183 18.26 -13.00 33.31
CA VAL A 183 18.85 -14.13 34.01
C VAL A 183 19.35 -15.12 32.96
N GLU A 184 20.65 -15.34 32.94
CA GLU A 184 21.28 -16.22 31.97
C GLU A 184 21.84 -17.46 32.65
N ARG A 185 21.81 -18.59 31.93
CA ARG A 185 22.48 -19.80 32.38
C ARG A 185 23.92 -19.80 31.88
N VAL A 186 24.88 -19.77 32.80
CA VAL A 186 26.31 -19.83 32.51
C VAL A 186 26.83 -21.20 32.96
N GLY A 187 26.87 -22.15 32.03
CA GLY A 187 27.20 -23.55 32.31
C GLY A 187 26.15 -24.23 33.20
N SER A 188 26.55 -24.67 34.38
CA SER A 188 25.64 -25.25 35.39
C SER A 188 25.04 -24.21 36.35
N SER A 189 25.48 -22.95 36.28
CA SER A 189 25.05 -21.86 37.16
C SER A 189 24.08 -20.92 36.45
N VAL A 190 23.33 -20.15 37.23
CA VAL A 190 22.43 -19.10 36.74
C VAL A 190 22.95 -17.77 37.27
N SER A 191 23.11 -16.77 36.41
CA SER A 191 23.64 -15.45 36.74
C SER A 191 22.73 -14.35 36.20
N GLN A 192 22.33 -13.45 37.09
CA GLN A 192 21.55 -12.28 36.72
C GLN A 192 22.48 -11.15 36.27
N ARG A 193 22.20 -10.53 35.13
CA ARG A 193 22.87 -9.31 34.68
C ARG A 193 22.19 -8.09 35.28
N ARG A 194 22.53 -7.76 36.52
CA ARG A 194 21.85 -6.69 37.29
C ARG A 194 22.02 -5.28 36.71
N ASP A 195 22.96 -5.10 35.81
CA ASP A 195 23.32 -3.87 35.12
C ASP A 195 22.80 -3.80 33.68
N GLN A 196 21.98 -4.77 33.25
CA GLN A 196 21.51 -4.85 31.86
C GLN A 196 20.00 -4.76 31.69
N ILE A 197 19.59 -4.26 30.53
CA ILE A 197 18.23 -4.34 30.01
C ILE A 197 18.32 -4.82 28.55
N VAL A 198 17.51 -5.82 28.18
CA VAL A 198 17.43 -6.31 26.81
C VAL A 198 16.07 -5.93 26.23
N ILE A 199 16.08 -5.27 25.09
CA ILE A 199 14.89 -4.85 24.34
C ILE A 199 14.76 -5.76 23.13
N TYR A 200 13.58 -6.33 22.91
CA TYR A 200 13.24 -7.14 21.75
C TYR A 200 12.36 -6.33 20.81
N PHE A 201 12.72 -6.29 19.54
CA PHE A 201 11.97 -5.67 18.47
C PHE A 201 11.26 -6.75 17.64
N ASN A 202 10.33 -6.33 16.79
CA ASN A 202 9.79 -7.18 15.73
C ASN A 202 10.88 -7.44 14.67
N ASP A 203 10.50 -8.13 13.58
CA ASP A 203 11.46 -8.60 12.58
C ASP A 203 12.00 -7.48 11.65
N ASP A 204 11.59 -6.23 11.89
CA ASP A 204 12.10 -5.07 11.17
C ASP A 204 13.47 -4.67 11.71
N ASN A 205 14.44 -4.60 10.81
CA ASN A 205 15.79 -4.21 11.18
C ASN A 205 15.88 -2.73 11.53
N LEU A 206 16.41 -2.41 12.70
CA LEU A 206 16.81 -1.06 13.04
C LEU A 206 18.04 -0.63 12.23
N ASP A 207 18.13 0.68 11.93
CA ASP A 207 19.38 1.29 11.47
C ASP A 207 20.48 1.07 12.54
N PRO A 208 21.61 0.41 12.22
CA PRO A 208 22.62 0.07 13.23
C PRO A 208 23.24 1.28 13.93
N THR A 209 23.39 2.40 13.23
CA THR A 209 23.99 3.62 13.80
C THR A 209 23.07 4.20 14.88
N SER A 210 21.78 4.27 14.57
CA SER A 210 20.73 4.74 15.48
C SER A 210 20.52 3.75 16.63
N ALA A 211 20.44 2.45 16.33
CA ALA A 211 20.21 1.40 17.33
C ALA A 211 21.34 1.33 18.38
N GLN A 212 22.57 1.66 18.01
CA GLN A 212 23.73 1.65 18.90
C GLN A 212 23.97 3.01 19.58
N ASN A 213 23.17 4.04 19.28
CA ASN A 213 23.29 5.33 19.93
C ASN A 213 22.70 5.29 21.35
N PRO A 214 23.52 5.44 22.41
CA PRO A 214 23.04 5.39 23.79
C PRO A 214 22.02 6.48 24.13
N ASP A 215 22.05 7.64 23.46
CA ASP A 215 21.15 8.75 23.78
C ASP A 215 19.68 8.45 23.47
N PHE A 216 19.42 7.49 22.58
CA PHE A 216 18.06 7.01 22.29
C PHE A 216 17.49 6.07 23.36
N TYR A 217 18.26 5.75 24.40
CA TYR A 217 17.83 4.88 25.50
C TYR A 217 18.00 5.61 26.83
N GLN A 218 16.88 6.06 27.40
CA GLN A 218 16.87 6.88 28.58
C GLN A 218 16.11 6.17 29.71
N LEU A 219 16.81 5.78 30.76
CA LEU A 219 16.23 5.15 31.94
C LEU A 219 16.00 6.22 33.01
N TYR A 220 14.75 6.42 33.41
CA TYR A 220 14.38 7.38 34.43
C TYR A 220 14.03 6.67 35.72
N TYR A 221 14.71 7.03 36.81
CA TYR A 221 14.27 6.71 38.15
C TYR A 221 13.22 7.74 38.59
N THR A 222 12.04 7.25 38.96
CA THR A 222 10.87 8.11 39.21
C THR A 222 10.75 8.58 40.66
N GLY A 223 11.54 8.03 41.58
CA GLY A 223 11.36 8.31 43.02
C GLY A 223 9.96 7.96 43.55
N ASP A 224 9.22 7.12 42.82
CA ASP A 224 7.80 6.78 43.05
C ASP A 224 6.87 8.02 43.09
N THR A 225 7.24 9.09 42.37
CA THR A 225 6.39 10.27 42.19
C THR A 225 5.63 10.22 40.87
N ALA A 226 4.50 10.95 40.80
CA ALA A 226 3.72 11.05 39.56
C ALA A 226 4.27 12.12 38.60
N THR A 227 5.10 13.02 39.11
CA THR A 227 5.75 14.07 38.32
C THR A 227 6.91 13.47 37.53
N ASN A 228 7.24 14.08 36.40
CA ASN A 228 8.40 13.69 35.60
C ASN A 228 9.58 14.65 35.78
N THR A 229 9.34 15.85 36.31
CA THR A 229 10.34 16.92 36.42
C THR A 229 11.40 16.68 37.49
N ASP A 230 11.13 15.75 38.41
CA ASP A 230 12.00 15.28 39.48
C ASP A 230 12.61 13.91 39.18
N ASP A 231 12.33 13.33 37.99
CA ASP A 231 12.94 12.09 37.57
C ASP A 231 14.44 12.27 37.38
N GLN A 232 15.19 11.27 37.81
CA GLN A 232 16.60 11.20 37.49
C GLN A 232 16.83 10.34 36.25
N ARG A 233 17.45 10.94 35.23
CA ARG A 233 17.87 10.27 33.99
C ARG A 233 19.19 9.52 34.15
N PHE A 234 19.22 8.30 33.65
CA PHE A 234 20.41 7.47 33.43
C PHE A 234 20.48 7.04 31.97
N ILE A 235 21.70 6.93 31.45
CA ILE A 235 22.00 6.55 30.07
C ILE A 235 22.94 5.33 30.13
N PRO A 236 22.87 4.38 29.18
CA PRO A 236 23.84 3.29 29.10
C PRO A 236 25.29 3.81 29.08
N ASP A 237 26.20 3.08 29.72
CA ASP A 237 27.61 3.47 29.79
C ASP A 237 28.34 3.06 28.51
N ALA A 238 28.06 3.77 27.41
CA ALA A 238 28.64 3.45 26.11
C ALA A 238 30.17 3.64 26.02
N ALA A 239 30.77 4.36 26.97
CA ALA A 239 32.22 4.54 27.02
C ALA A 239 32.95 3.27 27.47
N VAL A 240 32.29 2.48 28.34
CA VAL A 240 32.84 1.21 28.86
C VAL A 240 32.19 0.01 28.16
N ASN A 241 30.87 0.03 28.00
CA ASN A 241 30.06 -1.03 27.42
C ASN A 241 29.11 -0.44 26.37
N PRO A 242 29.47 -0.46 25.07
CA PRO A 242 28.62 0.08 24.02
C PRO A 242 27.25 -0.60 24.01
N VAL A 243 26.23 0.12 23.56
CA VAL A 243 24.92 -0.48 23.27
C VAL A 243 25.11 -1.51 22.15
N VAL A 244 24.65 -2.73 22.39
CA VAL A 244 24.81 -3.85 21.45
C VAL A 244 23.50 -4.09 20.73
N TYR A 245 23.49 -3.91 19.41
CA TYR A 245 22.39 -4.28 18.54
C TYR A 245 22.72 -5.60 17.82
N ASP A 246 21.81 -6.58 17.91
CA ASP A 246 21.86 -7.86 17.19
C ASP A 246 20.65 -7.93 16.25
N SER A 247 20.91 -7.79 14.94
CA SER A 247 19.91 -7.81 13.88
C SER A 247 19.41 -9.22 13.52
N VAL A 248 20.03 -10.28 14.05
CA VAL A 248 19.55 -11.65 13.86
C VAL A 248 18.60 -12.02 14.99
N ALA A 249 18.91 -11.57 16.20
CA ALA A 249 18.05 -11.77 17.37
C ALA A 249 16.98 -10.69 17.54
N ASN A 250 17.01 -9.62 16.73
CA ASN A 250 16.17 -8.42 16.85
C ASN A 250 16.22 -7.83 18.27
N THR A 251 17.44 -7.71 18.82
CA THR A 251 17.63 -7.21 20.19
C THR A 251 18.57 -6.04 20.30
N VAL A 252 18.27 -5.16 21.25
CA VAL A 252 19.22 -4.17 21.77
C VAL A 252 19.51 -4.46 23.23
N THR A 253 20.79 -4.61 23.57
CA THR A 253 21.26 -4.78 24.95
C THR A 253 21.88 -3.48 25.47
N LEU A 254 21.28 -2.95 26.52
CA LEU A 254 21.76 -1.80 27.27
C LEU A 254 22.57 -2.29 28.46
N THR A 255 23.75 -1.72 28.69
CA THR A 255 24.56 -1.98 29.88
C THR A 255 24.85 -0.66 30.61
N PHE A 256 24.54 -0.60 31.89
CA PHE A 256 24.77 0.56 32.73
C PHE A 256 26.11 0.44 33.48
N SER A 257 26.63 1.57 33.98
CA SER A 257 27.95 1.61 34.65
C SER A 257 28.01 0.78 35.95
N GLN A 258 26.85 0.48 36.54
CA GLN A 258 26.67 -0.27 37.77
C GLN A 258 25.35 -1.06 37.70
N PRO A 259 25.14 -2.04 38.60
CA PRO A 259 23.82 -2.61 38.79
C PRO A 259 22.75 -1.53 38.90
N ILE A 260 21.58 -1.74 38.31
CA ILE A 260 20.53 -0.71 38.20
C ILE A 260 20.14 -0.19 39.58
N ASP A 261 20.07 -1.04 40.59
CA ASP A 261 19.78 -0.69 41.99
C ASP A 261 20.88 0.15 42.68
N GLN A 262 22.05 0.25 42.06
CA GLN A 262 23.23 0.94 42.58
C GLN A 262 23.56 2.22 41.83
N LEU A 263 22.79 2.56 40.79
CA LEU A 263 22.99 3.80 40.06
C LEU A 263 22.91 5.02 41.00
N PRO A 264 23.82 5.99 40.88
CA PRO A 264 23.94 7.06 41.87
C PRO A 264 22.90 8.16 41.63
N VAL A 265 22.12 8.50 42.65
CA VAL A 265 21.24 9.67 42.64
C VAL A 265 21.95 10.98 42.94
N ASP A 266 21.44 12.09 42.39
CA ASP A 266 21.82 13.48 42.66
C ASP A 266 23.32 13.81 42.45
N GLY A 267 24.05 12.99 41.69
CA GLY A 267 25.51 13.12 41.56
C GLY A 267 26.29 12.90 42.87
N GLY A 268 25.61 12.54 43.96
CA GLY A 268 26.15 12.41 45.32
C GLY A 268 26.57 10.99 45.69
N GLY A 269 26.42 10.03 44.77
CA GLY A 269 26.83 8.63 44.98
C GLY A 269 25.87 7.80 45.83
N THR A 270 24.73 8.35 46.25
CA THR A 270 23.69 7.59 46.95
C THR A 270 23.06 6.61 45.96
N PRO A 271 23.04 5.29 46.22
CA PRO A 271 22.35 4.35 45.35
C PRO A 271 20.85 4.65 45.23
N VAL A 272 20.27 4.52 44.04
CA VAL A 272 18.81 4.55 43.81
C VAL A 272 18.09 3.53 44.71
N GLY A 273 18.69 2.36 44.95
CA GLY A 273 18.06 1.26 45.65
C GLY A 273 16.94 0.63 44.84
N PHE A 274 15.92 0.12 45.54
CA PHE A 274 14.71 -0.40 44.91
C PHE A 274 13.74 0.74 44.62
N GLY A 275 13.12 0.73 43.44
CA GLY A 275 12.05 1.65 43.11
C GLY A 275 11.57 1.51 41.68
N THR A 276 10.74 2.45 41.24
CA THR A 276 10.11 2.41 39.92
C THR A 276 10.93 3.14 38.87
N PHE A 277 11.13 2.49 37.73
CA PHE A 277 11.84 3.05 36.58
C PHE A 277 10.93 3.16 35.36
N ARG A 278 11.19 4.16 34.51
CA ARG A 278 10.60 4.32 33.18
C ARG A 278 11.71 4.26 32.13
N LEU A 279 11.56 3.42 31.11
CA LEU A 279 12.48 3.39 29.98
C LEU A 279 11.84 4.13 28.79
N ARG A 280 12.53 5.15 28.28
CA ARG A 280 12.19 5.84 27.03
C ARG A 280 13.15 5.36 25.93
N ILE A 281 12.60 4.99 24.77
CA ILE A 281 13.32 4.35 23.65
C ILE A 281 13.07 5.18 22.38
N GLY A 282 14.09 5.32 21.53
CA GLY A 282 13.96 5.88 20.18
C GLY A 282 13.99 7.41 20.10
N THR A 283 14.41 8.10 21.15
CA THR A 283 14.48 9.57 21.17
C THR A 283 15.55 10.06 22.15
N ASP A 284 16.24 11.13 21.79
CA ASP A 284 17.23 11.86 22.59
C ASP A 284 16.64 13.12 23.25
N GLU A 285 15.33 13.35 23.07
CA GLU A 285 14.66 14.52 23.61
C GLU A 285 14.76 14.57 25.14
N ALA A 286 15.08 15.75 25.66
CA ALA A 286 15.01 16.02 27.09
C ALA A 286 13.56 15.91 27.59
N GLN A 287 13.40 15.65 28.90
CA GLN A 287 12.07 15.71 29.50
C GLN A 287 11.48 17.12 29.35
N PRO A 288 10.18 17.23 29.02
CA PRO A 288 9.50 18.52 28.97
C PRO A 288 9.62 19.24 30.31
N LEU A 289 9.97 20.53 30.27
CA LEU A 289 9.95 21.38 31.46
C LEU A 289 8.51 21.54 31.97
N ALA A 290 8.35 21.79 33.27
CA ALA A 290 7.05 22.16 33.83
C ALA A 290 6.44 23.35 33.06
N PRO A 291 5.10 23.39 32.87
CA PRO A 291 4.44 24.55 32.29
C PRO A 291 4.82 25.83 33.02
N ASN A 292 5.20 26.88 32.29
CA ASN A 292 5.42 28.19 32.89
C ASN A 292 4.10 28.69 33.49
N ALA A 293 4.05 28.89 34.80
CA ALA A 293 2.97 29.62 35.43
C ALA A 293 3.06 31.09 34.98
N LEU A 294 2.15 31.52 34.10
CA LEU A 294 1.96 32.94 33.82
C LEU A 294 1.43 33.58 35.09
N THR A 295 2.26 34.39 35.75
CA THR A 295 1.79 35.27 36.81
C THR A 295 0.97 36.38 36.14
N PRO A 296 -0.32 36.55 36.51
CA PRO A 296 -1.19 37.54 35.89
C PRO A 296 -0.76 38.98 36.19
#